data_AF-A0A938HYC5-F1
#
_entry.id   AF-A0A938HYC5-F1
#
_cell.length_a   1.000
_cell.length_b   1.000
_cell.length_c   1.000
_cell.angle_alpha   90.00
_cell.angle_beta   90.00
_cell.angle_gamma   90.00
#
_symmetry.space_group_name_H-M   'P 1'
#
loop_
_entity.id
_entity.type
_entity.pdbx_description
1 polymer ?
#
loop_
_entity_poly.entity_id
_entity_poly.type
_entity_poly.pdbx_seq_one_letter_code
_entity_poly.pdbx_strand_id
1 'polypeptide(L)'
;MHPQTLRKYERVGLIRPSRTAGALRLYSDQDLERLRIVRRLAGELGLNLAGVRLLLEVVARLKLAVEEIDNDDAAAQSNGGTAARAHMKAVLEFVGA
;
A
#
# COMPACT_ATOMS: atom_id res chain seq x y z
N MET A 1 -3.42 18.84 -0.84
CA MET A 1 -3.85 18.12 0.38
C MET A 1 -3.81 19.09 1.54
N HIS A 2 -4.87 19.15 2.35
CA HIS A 2 -4.90 20.07 3.49
C HIS A 2 -4.08 19.51 4.68
N PRO A 3 -3.31 20.33 5.45
CA PRO A 3 -2.50 19.84 6.57
C PRO A 3 -3.27 19.07 7.64
N GLN A 4 -4.54 19.40 7.89
CA GLN A 4 -5.37 18.65 8.85
C GLN A 4 -5.66 17.23 8.38
N THR A 5 -5.80 17.01 7.06
CA THR A 5 -5.99 15.67 6.48
C THR A 5 -4.76 14.81 6.69
N LEU A 6 -3.56 15.37 6.51
CA LEU A 6 -2.29 14.67 6.78
C LEU A 6 -2.18 14.27 8.26
N ARG A 7 -2.53 15.18 9.18
CA ARG A 7 -2.58 14.87 10.62
C ARG A 7 -3.60 13.78 10.94
N LYS A 8 -4.76 13.77 10.26
CA LYS A 8 -5.77 12.72 10.41
C LYS A 8 -5.20 11.37 9.98
N TYR A 9 -4.53 11.31 8.84
CA TYR A 9 -3.93 10.08 8.30
C TYR A 9 -2.78 9.57 9.18
N GLU A 10 -1.91 10.46 9.68
CA GLU A 10 -0.87 10.11 10.66
C GLU A 10 -1.48 9.51 11.93
N ARG A 11 -2.53 10.13 12.48
CA ARG A 11 -3.19 9.67 13.72
C ARG A 11 -3.78 8.27 13.58
N VAL A 12 -4.34 7.92 12.42
CA VAL A 12 -4.88 6.57 12.17
C VAL A 12 -3.83 5.57 11.69
N GLY A 13 -2.56 5.97 11.64
CA GLY A 13 -1.43 5.12 11.27
C GLY A 13 -1.29 4.86 9.78
N LEU A 14 -1.95 5.63 8.92
CA LEU A 14 -1.85 5.46 7.47
C LEU A 14 -0.53 5.98 6.90
N ILE A 15 0.13 6.90 7.59
CA ILE A 15 1.46 7.43 7.25
C ILE A 15 2.27 7.62 8.52
N ARG A 16 3.60 7.59 8.42
CA ARG A 16 4.51 7.81 9.56
C ARG A 16 5.67 8.71 9.13
N PRO A 17 5.41 10.01 8.90
CA PRO A 17 6.45 10.94 8.49
C PRO A 17 7.54 11.05 9.56
N SER A 18 8.78 11.23 9.12
CA SER A 18 9.88 11.56 10.02
C SER A 18 9.75 13.00 10.53
N ARG A 19 10.50 13.33 11.58
CA ARG A 19 10.46 14.66 12.20
C ARG A 19 11.85 15.27 12.24
N THR A 20 11.94 16.57 11.98
CA THR A 20 13.16 17.34 12.27
C THR A 20 13.29 17.60 13.76
N ALA A 21 14.47 18.07 14.20
CA ALA A 21 14.70 18.53 15.57
C ALA A 21 13.70 19.63 16.00
N GLY A 22 13.20 20.43 15.05
CA GLY A 22 12.16 21.45 15.27
C GLY A 22 10.72 20.93 15.19
N ALA A 23 10.48 19.62 15.29
CA ALA A 23 9.17 18.96 15.23
C ALA A 23 8.38 19.14 13.91
N LEU A 24 9.03 19.57 12.82
CA LEU A 24 8.42 19.63 11.49
C LEU A 24 8.34 18.23 10.90
N ARG A 25 7.21 17.91 10.26
CA ARG A 25 7.02 16.64 9.55
C ARG A 25 7.74 16.69 8.21
N LEU A 26 8.57 15.70 7.96
CA LEU A 26 9.19 15.44 6.66
C LEU A 26 8.52 14.21 6.05
N TYR A 27 8.12 14.34 4.79
CA TYR A 27 7.50 13.26 4.03
C TYR A 27 8.53 12.78 3.02
N SER A 28 8.84 11.49 3.07
CA SER A 28 9.65 10.81 2.05
C SER A 28 8.84 10.59 0.77
N ASP A 29 9.50 10.25 -0.33
CA ASP A 29 8.81 9.87 -1.57
C ASP A 29 7.86 8.68 -1.35
N GLN A 30 8.23 7.76 -0.47
CA GLN A 30 7.38 6.63 -0.09
C GLN A 30 6.12 7.10 0.67
N ASP A 31 6.25 8.10 1.56
CA ASP A 31 5.09 8.70 2.21
C ASP A 31 4.18 9.41 1.19
N LEU A 32 4.76 10.10 0.21
CA LEU A 32 4.02 10.78 -0.84
C LEU A 32 3.24 9.78 -1.71
N GLU A 33 3.85 8.66 -2.09
CA GLU A 33 3.18 7.61 -2.83
C GLU A 33 2.03 6.99 -2.03
N ARG A 34 2.30 6.67 -0.76
CA ARG A 34 1.29 6.17 0.17
C ARG A 34 0.11 7.14 0.32
N LEU A 35 0.38 8.45 0.36
CA LEU A 35 -0.65 9.49 0.41
C LEU A 35 -1.50 9.54 -0.87
N ARG A 36 -0.92 9.28 -2.04
CA ARG A 36 -1.67 9.18 -3.31
C ARG A 36 -2.64 8.00 -3.29
N ILE A 37 -2.17 6.84 -2.83
CA ILE A 37 -3.01 5.63 -2.69
C ILE A 37 -4.15 5.89 -1.70
N VAL A 38 -3.84 6.40 -0.50
CA VAL A 38 -4.86 6.71 0.52
C VAL A 38 -5.89 7.71 0.00
N ARG A 39 -5.46 8.74 -0.74
CA ARG A 39 -6.36 9.70 -1.37
C ARG A 39 -7.32 9.02 -2.34
N ARG A 40 -6.79 8.19 -3.24
CA ARG A 40 -7.60 7.49 -4.24
C ARG A 40 -8.62 6.56 -3.57
N LEU A 41 -8.17 5.73 -2.64
CA LEU A 41 -9.04 4.81 -1.92
C LEU A 41 -10.14 5.53 -1.12
N ALA A 42 -9.79 6.58 -0.39
CA ALA A 42 -10.76 7.29 0.44
C ALA A 42 -11.67 8.25 -0.35
N GLY A 43 -11.13 8.91 -1.37
CA GLY A 43 -11.82 9.97 -2.11
C GLY A 43 -12.57 9.46 -3.34
N GLU A 44 -11.96 8.58 -4.12
CA GLU A 44 -12.54 8.10 -5.39
C GLU A 44 -13.35 6.82 -5.18
N LEU A 45 -12.85 5.90 -4.35
CA LEU A 45 -13.52 4.62 -4.06
C LEU A 45 -14.41 4.66 -2.81
N GLY A 46 -14.46 5.79 -2.10
CA GLY A 46 -15.35 6.01 -0.96
C GLY A 46 -15.04 5.19 0.28
N LEU A 47 -13.84 4.59 0.39
CA LEU A 47 -13.45 3.81 1.56
C LEU A 47 -13.27 4.73 2.78
N ASN A 48 -13.79 4.32 3.92
CA ASN A 48 -13.43 4.96 5.18
C ASN A 48 -11.98 4.62 5.57
N LEU A 49 -11.38 5.39 6.49
CA LEU A 49 -9.96 5.22 6.84
C LEU A 49 -9.63 3.87 7.49
N ALA A 50 -10.60 3.22 8.14
CA ALA A 50 -10.40 1.88 8.67
C ALA A 50 -10.32 0.85 7.53
N GLY A 51 -11.19 0.98 6.51
CA GLY A 51 -11.17 0.17 5.30
C GLY A 51 -9.90 0.38 4.48
N VAL A 52 -9.45 1.63 4.32
CA VAL A 52 -8.17 1.94 3.67
C VAL A 52 -7.01 1.24 4.38
N ARG A 53 -6.95 1.31 5.71
CA ARG A 53 -5.89 0.66 6.49
C ARG A 53 -5.91 -0.86 6.29
N LEU A 54 -7.08 -1.49 6.41
CA LEU A 54 -7.24 -2.93 6.21
C LEU A 54 -6.82 -3.35 4.80
N LEU A 55 -7.24 -2.61 3.78
CA LEU A 55 -6.88 -2.90 2.39
C LEU A 55 -5.37 -2.82 2.17
N LEU A 56 -4.71 -1.78 2.69
CA LEU A 56 -3.25 -1.65 2.59
C LEU A 56 -2.52 -2.81 3.29
N GLU A 57 -3.05 -3.31 4.41
CA GLU A 57 -2.49 -4.47 5.11
C GLU A 57 -2.66 -5.75 4.31
N VAL A 58 -3.85 -5.99 3.75
CA VAL A 58 -4.12 -7.14 2.89
C VAL A 58 -3.20 -7.12 1.68
N VAL A 59 -3.10 -5.98 0.99
CA VAL A 59 -2.21 -5.79 -0.16
C VAL A 59 -0.75 -6.07 0.21
N ALA A 60 -0.27 -5.59 1.36
CA ALA A 60 1.09 -5.88 1.81
C ALA A 60 1.34 -7.38 2.02
N ARG A 61 0.36 -8.11 2.58
CA ARG A 61 0.45 -9.58 2.73
C ARG A 61 0.42 -10.30 1.38
N LEU A 62 -0.42 -9.84 0.46
CA LEU A 62 -0.49 -10.40 -0.90
C LEU A 62 0.82 -10.20 -1.67
N LYS A 63 1.48 -9.04 -1.50
CA LYS A 63 2.80 -8.80 -2.09
C LYS A 63 3.83 -9.83 -1.62
N LEU A 64 3.92 -10.05 -0.31
CA LEU A 64 4.84 -11.03 0.25
C LEU A 64 4.55 -12.46 -0.26
N ALA A 65 3.27 -12.84 -0.33
CA ALA A 65 2.88 -14.14 -0.84
C ALA A 65 3.23 -14.31 -2.34
N VAL A 66 3.09 -13.25 -3.14
CA VAL A 66 3.52 -13.25 -4.55
C VAL A 66 5.03 -13.37 -4.62
N GLU A 67 5.79 -12.58 -3.86
CA GLU A 67 7.25 -12.66 -3.83
C GLU A 67 7.77 -14.06 -3.43
N GLU A 68 7.09 -14.74 -2.50
CA GLU A 68 7.40 -16.12 -2.11
C GLU A 68 7.18 -17.10 -3.27
N ILE A 69 6.00 -17.02 -3.92
CA ILE A 69 5.70 -17.82 -5.12
C ILE A 69 6.69 -17.51 -6.25
N ASP A 70 7.07 -16.25 -6.41
CA ASP A 70 8.04 -15.80 -7.41
C ASP A 70 9.41 -16.46 -7.20
N ASN A 71 9.86 -16.56 -5.95
CA ASN A 71 11.12 -17.22 -5.59
C ASN A 71 11.05 -18.74 -5.76
N ASP A 72 9.91 -19.35 -5.43
CA ASP A 72 9.70 -20.79 -5.55
C ASP A 72 9.57 -21.25 -7.02
N ASP A 73 8.86 -20.49 -7.86
CA ASP A 73 8.72 -20.77 -9.31
C ASP A 73 10.06 -20.58 -10.05
N ALA A 74 10.92 -19.67 -9.60
CA ALA A 74 12.28 -19.54 -10.14
C ALA A 74 13.13 -20.80 -9.84
N ALA A 75 12.84 -21.50 -8.73
CA ALA A 75 13.47 -22.77 -8.37
C ALA A 75 12.78 -23.98 -9.01
N ALA A 76 11.47 -23.91 -9.28
CA ALA A 76 10.64 -24.98 -9.82
C ALA A 76 9.99 -24.55 -11.14
N GLN A 77 10.53 -25.00 -12.28
CA GLN A 77 10.04 -24.73 -13.65
C GLN A 77 8.64 -25.35 -13.94
N SER A 78 7.61 -25.03 -13.16
CA SER A 78 6.26 -25.60 -13.29
C SER A 78 5.24 -24.53 -13.69
N ASN A 79 4.52 -24.78 -14.79
CA ASN A 79 3.55 -23.86 -15.40
C ASN A 79 2.21 -23.72 -14.63
N GLY A 80 2.10 -24.24 -13.41
CA GLY A 80 0.82 -24.42 -12.71
C GLY A 80 0.26 -23.18 -12.01
N GLY A 81 1.10 -22.22 -11.64
CA GLY A 81 0.72 -21.07 -10.79
C GLY A 81 0.32 -19.78 -11.53
N THR A 82 0.45 -19.74 -12.86
CA THR A 82 0.49 -18.49 -13.64
C THR A 82 -0.79 -17.66 -13.54
N ALA A 83 -1.97 -18.30 -13.51
CA ALA A 83 -3.26 -17.60 -13.50
C ALA A 83 -3.58 -16.93 -12.15
N ALA A 84 -3.34 -17.63 -11.03
CA ALA A 84 -3.53 -17.07 -9.69
C ALA A 84 -2.56 -15.91 -9.44
N ARG A 85 -1.31 -16.06 -9.90
CA ARG A 85 -0.28 -15.02 -9.85
C ARG A 85 -0.64 -13.79 -10.67
N ALA A 86 -1.12 -13.97 -11.90
CA ALA A 86 -1.59 -12.87 -12.74
C ALA A 86 -2.76 -12.11 -12.09
N HIS A 87 -3.69 -12.83 -11.47
CA HIS A 87 -4.82 -12.21 -10.76
C HIS A 87 -4.34 -11.40 -9.55
N MET A 88 -3.37 -11.95 -8.80
CA MET A 88 -2.79 -11.27 -7.64
C MET A 88 -2.06 -9.99 -8.05
N LYS A 89 -1.26 -10.06 -9.13
CA LYS A 89 -0.57 -8.90 -9.69
C LYS A 89 -1.55 -7.82 -10.15
N ALA A 90 -2.65 -8.20 -10.80
CA ALA A 90 -3.69 -7.26 -11.21
C ALA A 90 -4.36 -6.56 -10.02
N VAL A 91 -4.56 -7.26 -8.90
CA VAL A 91 -5.08 -6.66 -7.66
C VAL A 91 -4.08 -5.67 -7.06
N LEU A 92 -2.78 -5.99 -7.05
CA LEU A 92 -1.73 -5.09 -6.57
C LEU A 92 -1.65 -3.82 -7.42
N GLU A 93 -1.64 -3.97 -8.75
CA GLU A 93 -1.68 -2.87 -9.71
C GLU A 93 -2.94 -2.00 -9.56
N PHE A 94 -4.10 -2.62 -9.35
CA PHE A 94 -5.36 -1.90 -9.14
C PHE A 94 -5.33 -1.00 -7.90
N VAL A 95 -4.68 -1.44 -6.81
CA VAL A 95 -4.53 -0.63 -5.59
C VAL A 95 -3.42 0.42 -5.75
N GLY A 96 -2.61 0.34 -6.80
CA GLY A 96 -1.48 1.24 -7.05
C GLY A 96 -0.31 0.95 -6.12
N ALA A 97 -0.15 -0.32 -5.73
CA ALA A 97 0.89 -0.77 -4.82
C ALA A 97 1.97 -1.53 -5.57
#